data_AF-A0A814GHE2-F1
#
_entry.id   AF-A0A814GHE2-F1
#
_cell.length_a   1.000
_cell.length_b   1.000
_cell.length_c   1.000
_cell.angle_alpha   90.00
_cell.angle_beta   90.00
_cell.angle_gamma   90.00
#
_symmetry.space_group_name_H-M   'P 1'
#
loop_
_entity.id
_entity.type
_entity.pdbx_description
1 polymer ?
#
loop_
_entity_poly.entity_id
_entity_poly.type
_entity_poly.pdbx_seq_one_letter_code
_entity_poly.pdbx_strand_id
1 'polypeptide(L)'
;MIGNLSISLVVAIGAALPTDIHVSVTMEKKVGGFYVKVPCIDNFGSCTYGNLCEAWADACPKYFEQFRIPCKCPIPADTYTIPGAVIKIGGHLPSVGEGDYRLTGDLGSSGTHLGCLRLQVTLKD
;
A
#
# COMPACT_ATOMS: atom_id res chain seq x y z
N MET A 1 -14.15 13.97 7.21
CA MET A 1 -12.97 14.84 7.17
C MET A 1 -12.17 14.49 5.92
N ILE A 2 -11.52 15.47 5.27
CA ILE A 2 -10.72 15.28 4.06
C ILE A 2 -9.30 15.73 4.43
N GLY A 3 -8.39 14.77 4.59
CA GLY A 3 -6.97 15.01 4.86
C GLY A 3 -6.13 14.67 3.63
N ASN A 4 -5.01 15.36 3.45
CA ASN A 4 -4.04 15.05 2.40
C ASN A 4 -2.85 14.33 3.03
N LEU A 5 -2.66 13.05 2.71
CA LEU A 5 -1.48 12.29 3.11
C LEU A 5 -0.43 12.40 2.00
N SER A 6 0.70 13.06 2.31
CA SER A 6 1.86 13.09 1.40
C SER A 6 2.80 11.94 1.73
N ILE A 7 3.12 11.11 0.74
CA ILE A 7 4.01 9.96 0.88
C ILE A 7 5.16 10.07 -0.13
N SER A 8 6.38 9.90 0.35
CA SER A 8 7.57 9.73 -0.50
C SER A 8 8.22 8.38 -0.17
N LEU A 9 8.48 7.56 -1.18
CA LEU A 9 8.99 6.19 -1.01
C LEU A 9 10.07 5.92 -2.05
N VAL A 10 11.11 5.20 -1.65
CA VAL A 10 12.08 4.58 -2.56
C VAL A 10 12.01 3.09 -2.31
N VAL A 11 11.74 2.32 -3.36
CA VAL A 11 11.55 0.87 -3.28
C VAL A 11 12.57 0.21 -4.18
N ALA A 12 13.46 -0.59 -3.59
CA ALA A 12 14.42 -1.40 -4.32
C ALA A 12 13.88 -2.83 -4.48
N ILE A 13 13.79 -3.29 -5.72
CA ILE A 13 13.40 -4.66 -6.09
C ILE A 13 14.66 -5.38 -6.54
N GLY A 14 15.12 -6.35 -5.73
CA GLY A 14 16.38 -7.07 -5.98
C GLY A 14 16.28 -8.16 -7.05
N ALA A 15 15.08 -8.66 -7.35
CA ALA A 15 14.83 -9.68 -8.36
C ALA A 15 13.46 -9.42 -9.01
N ALA A 16 13.31 -9.79 -10.29
CA ALA A 16 12.07 -9.54 -11.01
C ALA A 16 10.87 -10.18 -10.29
N LEU A 17 9.81 -9.40 -10.06
CA LEU A 17 8.60 -9.91 -9.44
C LEU A 17 7.81 -10.73 -10.50
N PRO A 18 7.24 -11.88 -10.10
CA PRO A 18 6.52 -12.78 -10.99
C PRO A 18 5.16 -12.21 -11.43
N THR A 19 4.40 -12.97 -12.22
CA THR A 19 3.09 -12.56 -12.77
C THR A 19 1.91 -12.81 -11.84
N ASP A 20 2.16 -13.32 -10.65
CA ASP A 20 1.15 -13.62 -9.63
C ASP A 20 1.53 -12.91 -8.35
N ILE A 21 1.19 -11.63 -8.21
CA ILE A 21 1.61 -10.80 -7.07
C ILE A 21 0.40 -10.50 -6.20
N HIS A 22 0.44 -10.95 -4.95
CA HIS A 22 -0.55 -10.66 -3.92
C HIS A 22 0.04 -9.72 -2.88
N VAL A 23 -0.81 -8.83 -2.34
CA VAL A 23 -0.41 -7.92 -1.29
C VAL A 23 -1.36 -8.05 -0.11
N SER A 24 -0.82 -8.39 1.05
CA SER A 24 -1.55 -8.37 2.31
C SER A 24 -1.17 -7.15 3.13
N VAL A 25 -2.13 -6.29 3.39
CA VAL A 25 -1.96 -5.11 4.23
C VAL A 25 -2.50 -5.43 5.62
N THR A 26 -1.70 -5.13 6.63
CA THR A 26 -2.11 -5.06 8.03
C THR A 26 -2.02 -3.62 8.47
N MET A 27 -3.15 -3.05 8.87
CA MET A 27 -3.25 -1.69 9.40
C MET A 27 -3.62 -1.77 10.88
N GLU A 28 -2.85 -1.11 11.73
CA GLU A 28 -3.10 -1.02 13.16
C GLU A 28 -3.18 0.45 13.58
N LYS A 29 -4.15 0.78 14.42
CA LYS A 29 -4.31 2.12 15.01
C LYS A 29 -3.94 2.07 16.49
N LYS A 30 -3.21 3.07 16.97
CA LYS A 30 -2.94 3.24 18.40
C LYS A 30 -4.17 3.77 19.13
N VAL A 31 -4.68 3.03 20.10
CA VAL A 31 -5.80 3.39 20.97
C VAL A 31 -5.44 3.07 22.41
N GLY A 32 -5.51 4.07 23.31
CA GLY A 32 -5.27 3.85 24.74
C GLY A 32 -3.90 3.23 25.10
N GLY A 33 -2.87 3.46 24.28
CA GLY A 33 -1.51 2.93 24.49
C GLY A 33 -1.20 1.60 23.76
N PHE A 34 -2.20 0.94 23.17
CA PHE A 34 -2.05 -0.32 22.44
C PHE A 34 -2.35 -0.15 20.95
N TYR A 35 -1.77 -1.00 20.09
CA TYR A 35 -2.10 -1.05 18.68
C TYR A 35 -3.23 -2.04 18.45
N VAL A 36 -4.31 -1.58 17.82
CA VAL A 36 -5.49 -2.37 17.52
C VAL A 36 -5.60 -2.52 16.01
N LYS A 37 -5.73 -3.77 15.54
CA LYS A 37 -5.89 -4.07 14.13
C LYS A 37 -7.19 -3.46 13.59
N VAL A 38 -7.07 -2.67 12.53
CA VAL A 38 -8.20 -2.09 11.79
C VAL A 38 -8.71 -3.16 10.82
N PRO A 39 -9.98 -3.59 10.90
CA PRO A 39 -10.53 -4.60 9.99
C PRO A 39 -10.58 -4.09 8.55
N CYS A 40 -10.63 -5.00 7.58
CA CYS A 40 -10.89 -4.64 6.19
C CYS A 40 -12.38 -4.32 6.01
N ILE A 41 -12.70 -3.08 5.65
CA ILE A 41 -14.05 -2.62 5.32
C ILE A 41 -13.96 -1.81 4.03
N ASP A 42 -14.75 -2.16 3.02
CA ASP A 42 -14.77 -1.46 1.72
C ASP A 42 -13.37 -1.26 1.09
N ASN A 43 -12.53 -2.31 1.14
CA ASN A 43 -11.13 -2.29 0.67
C ASN A 43 -10.20 -1.32 1.43
N PHE A 44 -10.59 -0.91 2.64
CA PHE A 44 -9.80 -0.07 3.54
C PHE A 44 -9.50 -0.80 4.86
N GLY A 45 -8.27 -0.71 5.35
CA GLY A 45 -7.81 -1.34 6.60
C GLY A 45 -6.89 -2.53 6.36
N SER A 46 -7.04 -3.59 7.15
CA SER A 46 -6.21 -4.80 7.03
C SER A 46 -6.74 -5.75 5.95
N CYS A 47 -6.55 -5.38 4.68
CA CYS A 47 -7.08 -6.10 3.52
C CYS A 47 -6.00 -6.92 2.81
N THR A 48 -6.40 -8.06 2.22
CA THR A 48 -5.59 -8.79 1.25
C THR A 48 -6.12 -8.51 -0.15
N TYR A 49 -5.24 -8.02 -1.00
CA TYR A 49 -5.52 -7.76 -2.41
C TYR A 49 -4.98 -8.93 -3.22
N GLY A 50 -5.82 -9.43 -4.14
CA GLY A 50 -5.48 -10.53 -5.04
C GLY A 50 -4.41 -10.15 -6.08
N ASN A 51 -4.34 -10.92 -7.17
CA ASN A 51 -3.28 -10.76 -8.15
C ASN A 51 -3.28 -9.37 -8.80
N LEU A 52 -2.33 -8.53 -8.39
CA LEU A 52 -2.18 -7.16 -8.89
C LEU A 52 -1.83 -7.13 -10.38
N CYS A 53 -1.13 -8.15 -10.88
CA CYS A 53 -0.81 -8.26 -12.30
C CYS A 53 -2.05 -8.43 -13.18
N GLU A 54 -3.06 -9.13 -12.67
CA GLU A 54 -4.35 -9.27 -13.34
C GLU A 54 -5.17 -7.98 -13.23
N ALA A 55 -5.18 -7.36 -12.04
CA ALA A 55 -5.88 -6.10 -11.81
C ALA A 55 -5.37 -4.94 -12.69
N TRP A 56 -4.10 -4.96 -13.10
CA TRP A 56 -3.49 -3.95 -13.96
C TRP A 56 -3.37 -4.35 -15.44
N ALA A 57 -3.91 -5.52 -15.82
CA ALA A 57 -3.77 -6.04 -17.18
C ALA A 57 -4.35 -5.09 -18.24
N ASP A 58 -5.52 -4.53 -17.95
CA ASP A 58 -6.27 -3.67 -18.88
C ASP A 58 -5.89 -2.18 -18.76
N ALA A 59 -5.55 -1.72 -17.55
CA ALA A 59 -5.25 -0.33 -17.29
C ALA A 59 -4.21 -0.17 -16.17
N CYS A 60 -3.15 0.57 -16.49
CA CYS A 60 -2.16 0.99 -15.51
C CYS A 60 -2.76 2.04 -14.58
N PRO A 61 -2.58 1.96 -13.25
CA PRO A 61 -2.98 3.05 -12.37
C PRO A 61 -2.23 4.35 -12.75
N LYS A 62 -2.94 5.47 -12.83
CA LYS A 62 -2.35 6.77 -13.23
C LYS A 62 -1.11 7.18 -12.43
N TYR A 63 -1.04 6.84 -11.15
CA TYR A 63 0.13 7.11 -10.31
C TYR A 63 1.37 6.33 -10.77
N PHE A 64 1.20 5.10 -11.27
CA PHE A 64 2.30 4.30 -11.80
C PHE A 64 2.84 4.93 -13.08
N GLU A 65 1.94 5.36 -13.98
CA GLU A 65 2.33 6.08 -15.20
C GLU A 65 3.08 7.38 -14.88
N GLN A 66 2.56 8.17 -13.92
CA GLN A 66 3.16 9.44 -13.50
C GLN A 66 4.59 9.28 -12.99
N PHE A 67 4.85 8.22 -12.21
CA PHE A 67 6.16 7.94 -11.62
C PHE A 67 6.99 6.92 -12.42
N ARG A 68 6.56 6.58 -13.64
CA ARG A 68 7.19 5.59 -14.54
C ARG A 68 7.45 4.24 -13.86
N ILE A 69 6.55 3.83 -12.97
CA ILE A 69 6.59 2.54 -12.32
C ILE A 69 5.92 1.53 -13.25
N PRO A 70 6.58 0.41 -13.60
CA PRO A 70 5.97 -0.63 -14.40
C PRO A 70 4.81 -1.27 -13.62
N CYS A 71 3.64 -1.30 -14.27
CA CYS A 71 2.41 -1.95 -13.80
C CYS A 71 2.08 -3.21 -14.62
N LYS A 72 2.93 -3.56 -15.59
CA LYS A 72 2.85 -4.81 -16.33
C LYS A 72 3.82 -5.81 -15.73
N CYS A 73 3.34 -7.02 -15.53
CA CYS A 73 4.18 -8.10 -15.03
C CYS A 73 4.88 -8.84 -16.19
N PRO A 74 6.08 -9.40 -15.96
CA PRO A 74 6.86 -9.33 -14.71
C PRO A 74 7.45 -7.94 -14.45
N ILE A 75 7.47 -7.52 -13.18
CA ILE A 75 8.05 -6.24 -12.77
C ILE A 75 9.57 -6.42 -12.66
N PRO A 76 10.39 -5.68 -13.43
CA PRO A 76 11.84 -5.88 -13.42
C PRO A 76 12.48 -5.43 -12.09
N ALA A 77 13.62 -6.05 -11.78
CA ALA A 77 14.47 -5.62 -10.68
C ALA A 77 15.04 -4.23 -10.96
N ASP A 78 14.67 -3.26 -10.13
CA ASP A 78 15.15 -1.89 -10.22
C ASP A 78 14.86 -1.15 -8.90
N THR A 79 15.35 0.10 -8.80
CA THR A 79 15.00 1.03 -7.73
C THR A 79 13.98 2.04 -8.23
N TYR A 80 12.75 1.91 -7.75
CA TYR A 80 11.63 2.80 -8.10
C TYR A 80 11.50 3.90 -7.06
N THR A 81 11.43 5.15 -7.53
CA THR A 81 11.33 6.33 -6.66
C THR A 81 9.98 7.01 -6.85
N ILE A 82 9.27 7.21 -5.75
CA ILE A 82 8.01 7.94 -5.65
C ILE A 82 8.31 9.23 -4.85
N PRO A 83 8.58 10.36 -5.52
CA PRO A 83 9.09 11.59 -4.88
C PRO A 83 8.03 12.39 -4.10
N GLY A 84 6.76 11.97 -4.13
CA GLY A 84 5.68 12.68 -3.45
C GLY A 84 4.32 12.39 -4.06
N ALA A 85 3.63 11.36 -3.55
CA ALA A 85 2.24 11.09 -3.86
C ALA A 85 1.35 11.70 -2.78
N VAL A 86 0.44 12.60 -3.16
CA VAL A 86 -0.59 13.13 -2.26
C VAL A 86 -1.84 12.27 -2.41
N ILE A 87 -2.07 11.39 -1.43
CA ILE A 87 -3.27 10.58 -1.35
C ILE A 87 -4.32 11.37 -0.57
N LYS A 88 -5.43 11.68 -1.22
CA LYS A 88 -6.60 12.26 -0.54
C LYS A 88 -7.24 11.18 0.32
N ILE A 89 -7.12 11.31 1.62
CA ILE A 89 -7.85 10.49 2.60
C ILE A 89 -9.14 11.24 2.89
N GLY A 90 -10.24 10.84 2.26
CA GLY A 90 -11.54 11.47 2.43
C GLY A 90 -12.68 10.58 1.95
N GLY A 91 -13.73 10.51 2.76
CA GLY A 91 -14.88 9.63 2.54
C GLY A 91 -15.47 9.20 3.88
N HIS A 92 -16.62 8.56 3.86
CA HIS A 92 -17.43 8.11 5.00
C HIS A 92 -16.76 6.99 5.83
N LEU A 93 -15.49 7.18 6.20
CA LEU A 93 -14.73 6.32 7.11
C LEU A 93 -14.70 6.99 8.50
N PRO A 94 -15.83 7.02 9.24
CA PRO A 94 -15.91 7.68 10.55
C PRO A 94 -14.93 7.12 11.58
N SER A 95 -14.32 5.95 11.32
CA SER A 95 -13.34 5.28 12.18
C SER A 95 -11.89 5.75 11.99
N VAL A 96 -11.56 6.45 10.90
CA VAL A 96 -10.20 6.91 10.61
C VAL A 96 -10.02 8.33 11.15
N GLY A 97 -10.14 8.46 12.48
CA GLY A 97 -9.80 9.71 13.17
C GLY A 97 -8.29 9.92 13.29
N GLU A 98 -7.86 11.06 13.81
CA GLU A 98 -6.46 11.34 14.11
C GLU A 98 -5.80 10.22 14.95
N GLY A 99 -4.47 10.09 14.82
CA GLY A 99 -3.68 9.19 15.65
C GLY A 99 -2.48 8.57 14.94
N ASP A 100 -1.80 7.69 15.68
CA ASP A 100 -0.66 6.91 15.18
C ASP A 100 -1.12 5.60 14.57
N TYR A 101 -0.60 5.30 13.38
CA TYR A 101 -0.91 4.12 12.60
C TYR A 101 0.36 3.35 12.24
N ARG A 102 0.25 2.01 12.26
CA ARG A 102 1.24 1.09 11.70
C ARG A 102 0.63 0.40 10.49
N LEU A 103 1.34 0.45 9.37
CA LEU A 103 0.99 -0.31 8.18
C LEU A 103 2.10 -1.31 7.90
N THR A 104 1.73 -2.56 7.68
CA THR A 104 2.64 -3.61 7.19
C THR A 104 2.05 -4.16 5.91
N GLY A 105 2.76 -4.03 4.79
CA GLY A 105 2.39 -4.61 3.50
C GLY A 105 3.31 -5.77 3.20
N ASP A 106 2.77 -6.98 3.17
CA ASP A 106 3.49 -8.19 2.79
C ASP A 106 3.17 -8.53 1.34
N LEU A 107 4.22 -8.69 0.55
CA LEU A 107 4.18 -9.02 -0.87
C LEU A 107 4.50 -10.50 -1.05
N GLY A 108 3.66 -11.22 -1.80
CA GLY A 108 3.83 -12.65 -2.02
C GLY A 108 3.41 -13.11 -3.41
N SER A 109 3.80 -14.32 -3.78
CA SER A 109 3.45 -14.95 -5.05
C SER A 109 3.40 -16.46 -4.90
N SER A 110 2.28 -17.09 -5.32
CA SER A 110 2.12 -18.55 -5.33
C SER A 110 2.61 -19.24 -4.03
N GLY A 111 2.29 -18.66 -2.87
CA GLY A 111 2.68 -19.16 -1.54
C GLY A 111 4.09 -18.77 -1.07
N THR A 112 4.87 -18.06 -1.88
CA THR A 112 6.21 -17.55 -1.53
C THR A 112 6.15 -16.10 -1.08
N HIS A 113 6.82 -15.77 0.02
CA HIS A 113 6.99 -14.38 0.46
C HIS A 113 8.09 -13.69 -0.36
N LEU A 114 7.77 -12.55 -0.96
CA LEU A 114 8.68 -11.79 -1.83
C LEU A 114 9.28 -10.56 -1.13
N GLY A 115 8.55 -9.96 -0.19
CA GLY A 115 9.03 -8.80 0.54
C GLY A 115 8.01 -8.22 1.51
N CYS A 116 8.49 -7.32 2.37
CA CYS A 116 7.69 -6.68 3.41
C CYS A 116 8.00 -5.17 3.45
N LEU A 117 6.96 -4.34 3.51
CA LEU A 117 7.05 -2.90 3.70
C LEU A 117 6.39 -2.54 5.04
N ARG A 118 7.11 -1.86 5.93
CA ARG A 118 6.56 -1.38 7.20
C ARG A 118 6.61 0.13 7.26
N LEU A 119 5.47 0.76 7.49
CA LEU A 119 5.31 2.20 7.58
C LEU A 119 4.69 2.55 8.93
N GLN A 120 5.18 3.65 9.52
CA GLN A 120 4.55 4.30 10.65
C GLN A 120 4.10 5.67 10.19
N VAL A 121 2.81 5.95 10.34
CA VAL A 121 2.19 7.18 9.86
C VAL A 121 1.41 7.78 11.02
N THR A 122 1.62 9.06 11.28
CA THR A 122 0.79 9.81 12.22
C THR A 122 -0.12 10.70 11.39
N LEU A 123 -1.43 10.50 11.53
CA LEU A 123 -2.45 11.36 10.95
C LEU A 123 -2.75 12.48 11.94
N LYS A 124 -2.50 13.71 11.50
CA LYS A 124 -2.83 14.97 12.18
C LYS A 124 -3.67 15.82 11.24
N ASP A 125 -4.66 16.53 11.76
CA ASP A 125 -5.35 17.59 11.04
C ASP A 125 -4.44 18.79 10.73
#